data_AF-A0A2E2Y2T3-F1
#
_entry.id   AF-A0A2E2Y2T3-F1
#
_cell.length_a   1.000
_cell.length_b   1.000
_cell.length_c   1.000
_cell.angle_alpha   90.00
_cell.angle_beta   90.00
_cell.angle_gamma   90.00
#
_symmetry.space_group_name_H-M   'P 1'
#
loop_
_entity.id
_entity.type
_entity.pdbx_description
1 polymer ?
#
loop_
_entity_poly.entity_id
_entity_poly.type
_entity_poly.pdbx_seq_one_letter_code
_entity_poly.pdbx_strand_id
1 'polypeptide(L)'
;MPEGSRAIQLWDSQVPHYMLKLFGRPSRVTACDCERISEPTVGQVLHVLNSPVIHRKISHAGGQVAEILASYPENDHLVDELYLTFFARFPDSNEKKNGVEYINSQPDRRHAAEDLSWSMMNSLEFMFNH
;
A
#
# COMPACT_ATOMS: atom_id res chain seq x y z
N MET A 1 -0.12 -6.72 18.40
CA MET A 1 1.17 -6.17 18.87
C MET A 1 0.86 -4.94 19.71
N PRO A 2 1.62 -4.65 20.77
CA PRO A 2 1.41 -3.46 21.58
C PRO A 2 1.62 -2.18 20.74
N GLU A 3 1.00 -1.09 21.15
CA GLU A 3 1.23 0.23 20.54
C GLU A 3 2.71 0.61 20.59
N GLY A 4 3.19 1.31 19.56
CA GLY A 4 4.61 1.68 19.41
C GLY A 4 5.51 0.60 18.79
N SER A 5 5.02 -0.63 18.58
CA SER A 5 5.75 -1.64 17.80
C SER A 5 5.74 -1.31 16.30
N ARG A 6 6.90 -1.43 15.65
CA ARG A 6 7.03 -1.27 14.19
C ARG A 6 6.26 -2.39 13.48
N ALA A 7 5.72 -2.09 12.30
CA ALA A 7 5.01 -3.08 11.48
C ALA A 7 5.84 -4.34 11.13
N ILE A 8 7.17 -4.22 11.16
CA ILE A 8 8.12 -5.33 10.91
C ILE A 8 8.51 -6.12 12.17
N GLN A 9 8.04 -5.72 13.36
CA GLN A 9 8.34 -6.42 14.61
C GLN A 9 7.33 -7.52 14.87
N LEU A 10 7.85 -8.72 15.11
CA LEU A 10 7.09 -9.89 15.56
C LEU A 10 7.66 -10.33 16.91
N TRP A 11 6.80 -10.45 17.91
CA TRP A 11 7.18 -10.94 19.23
C TRP A 11 7.61 -12.41 19.21
N ASP A 12 6.91 -13.23 18.42
CA ASP A 12 7.21 -14.64 18.22
C ASP A 12 6.77 -15.09 16.81
N SER A 13 7.37 -16.17 16.35
CA SER A 13 7.05 -16.92 15.16
C SER A 13 5.64 -17.53 15.14
N GLN A 14 4.98 -17.75 16.29
CA GLN A 14 3.68 -18.42 16.37
C GLN A 14 2.45 -17.53 16.09
N VAL A 15 2.62 -16.22 15.93
CA VAL A 15 1.52 -15.27 15.68
C VAL A 15 0.87 -15.56 14.31
N PRO A 16 -0.45 -15.61 14.13
CA PRO A 16 -1.08 -15.88 12.82
C PRO A 16 -0.52 -14.97 11.71
N HIS A 17 0.01 -15.57 10.65
CA HIS A 17 0.81 -14.85 9.66
C HIS A 17 0.48 -15.24 8.21
N TYR A 18 -0.80 -15.15 7.83
CA TYR A 18 -1.26 -15.42 6.47
C TYR A 18 -0.49 -14.60 5.42
N MET A 19 -0.35 -13.28 5.66
CA MET A 19 0.42 -12.38 4.79
C MET A 19 1.87 -12.87 4.62
N LEU A 20 2.59 -13.12 5.72
CA LEU A 20 3.98 -13.54 5.64
C LEU A 20 4.12 -14.89 4.94
N LYS A 21 3.19 -15.83 5.18
CA LYS A 21 3.18 -17.14 4.49
C LYS A 21 2.96 -16.98 3.00
N LEU A 22 2.03 -16.12 2.60
CA LEU A 22 1.74 -15.83 1.20
C LEU A 22 2.93 -15.17 0.48
N PHE A 23 3.67 -14.31 1.18
CA PHE A 23 4.86 -13.61 0.68
C PHE A 23 6.19 -14.34 1.03
N GLY A 24 6.16 -15.67 1.10
CA GLY A 24 7.38 -16.48 1.07
C GLY A 24 8.02 -16.79 2.43
N ARG A 25 7.36 -16.52 3.56
CA ARG A 25 7.83 -17.02 4.86
C ARG A 25 7.76 -18.55 4.87
N PRO A 26 8.89 -19.27 5.01
CA PRO A 26 8.90 -20.71 5.02
C PRO A 26 8.25 -21.26 6.29
N SER A 27 7.67 -22.45 6.21
CA SER A 27 7.15 -23.20 7.36
C SER A 27 8.25 -23.70 8.29
N ARG A 28 9.53 -23.65 7.84
CA ARG A 28 10.73 -24.08 8.58
C ARG A 28 10.67 -25.56 8.98
N VAL A 29 10.05 -26.39 8.14
CA VAL A 29 9.98 -27.84 8.36
C VAL A 29 11.29 -28.50 7.90
N THR A 30 11.90 -27.97 6.84
CA THR A 30 13.22 -28.40 6.36
C THR A 30 14.16 -27.22 6.12
N ALA A 31 15.47 -27.47 6.09
CA ALA A 31 16.49 -26.45 5.80
C ALA A 31 16.69 -26.19 4.28
N CYS A 32 15.79 -26.70 3.42
CA CYS A 32 15.88 -26.54 1.96
C CYS A 32 15.57 -25.09 1.59
N ASP A 33 16.43 -24.47 0.78
CA ASP A 33 16.15 -23.16 0.16
C ASP A 33 14.91 -23.21 -0.76
N CYS A 34 14.54 -24.42 -1.16
CA CYS A 34 13.40 -24.83 -1.97
C CYS A 34 12.03 -24.45 -1.38
N GLU A 35 11.94 -24.20 -0.06
CA GLU A 35 10.71 -23.72 0.60
C GLU A 35 10.47 -22.21 0.38
N ARG A 36 11.44 -21.47 -0.18
CA ARG A 36 11.32 -20.04 -0.45
C ARG A 36 10.79 -19.80 -1.86
N ILE A 37 9.64 -19.15 -1.94
CA ILE A 37 9.03 -18.74 -3.21
C ILE A 37 9.47 -17.30 -3.47
N SER A 38 10.35 -17.12 -4.46
CA SER A 38 10.82 -15.80 -4.90
C SER A 38 10.00 -15.21 -6.05
N GLU A 39 9.20 -16.03 -6.73
CA GLU A 39 8.39 -15.61 -7.87
C GLU A 39 7.04 -15.04 -7.42
N PRO A 40 6.56 -13.96 -8.05
CA PRO A 40 5.24 -13.41 -7.77
C PRO A 40 4.15 -14.39 -8.18
N THR A 41 3.13 -14.55 -7.34
CA THR A 41 2.01 -15.48 -7.57
C THR A 41 0.69 -14.73 -7.77
N VAL A 42 -0.23 -15.31 -8.54
CA VAL A 42 -1.60 -14.79 -8.70
C VAL A 42 -2.30 -14.63 -7.34
N GLY A 43 -2.01 -15.54 -6.39
CA GLY A 43 -2.55 -15.47 -5.03
C GLY A 43 -2.07 -14.23 -4.25
N GLN A 44 -0.82 -13.79 -4.44
CA GLN A 44 -0.30 -12.56 -3.85
C GLN A 44 -1.01 -11.33 -4.43
N VAL A 45 -1.15 -11.27 -5.76
CA VAL A 45 -1.85 -10.17 -6.45
C VAL A 45 -3.30 -10.06 -6.01
N LEU A 46 -4.03 -11.19 -6.02
CA LEU A 46 -5.42 -11.25 -5.55
C LEU A 46 -5.56 -10.87 -4.08
N HIS A 47 -4.57 -11.22 -3.25
CA HIS A 47 -4.59 -10.81 -1.87
C HIS A 47 -4.46 -9.30 -1.73
N VAL A 48 -3.51 -8.65 -2.40
CA VAL A 48 -3.32 -7.19 -2.34
C VAL A 48 -4.59 -6.48 -2.81
N LEU A 49 -5.14 -6.89 -3.96
CA LEU A 49 -6.37 -6.35 -4.56
C LEU A 49 -7.61 -6.46 -3.68
N ASN A 50 -7.63 -7.36 -2.70
CA ASN A 50 -8.80 -7.61 -1.87
C ASN A 50 -8.47 -7.55 -0.37
N SER A 51 -7.30 -7.04 0.02
CA SER A 51 -6.85 -7.14 1.41
C SER A 51 -7.58 -6.12 2.29
N PRO A 52 -8.47 -6.55 3.20
CA PRO A 52 -9.10 -5.62 4.14
C PRO A 52 -8.07 -5.02 5.10
N VAL A 53 -6.91 -5.66 5.28
CA VAL A 53 -5.82 -5.15 6.12
C VAL A 53 -5.18 -3.93 5.48
N ILE A 54 -4.88 -4.00 4.18
CA ILE A 54 -4.29 -2.87 3.43
C ILE A 54 -5.31 -1.73 3.37
N HIS A 55 -6.57 -2.04 3.07
CA HIS A 55 -7.61 -1.01 2.93
C HIS A 55 -7.81 -0.25 4.24
N ARG A 56 -7.82 -0.96 5.38
CA ARG A 56 -7.87 -0.33 6.72
C ARG A 56 -6.66 0.54 7.04
N LYS A 57 -5.48 0.24 6.49
CA LYS A 57 -4.28 1.06 6.71
C LYS A 57 -4.35 2.35 5.90
N ILE A 58 -4.80 2.27 4.66
CA ILE A 58 -4.97 3.44 3.78
C ILE A 58 -6.04 4.39 4.36
N SER A 59 -7.19 3.85 4.79
CA SER A 59 -8.29 4.65 5.33
C SER A 59 -8.17 5.03 6.82
N HIS A 60 -7.08 4.64 7.49
CA HIS A 60 -6.91 4.91 8.92
C HIS A 60 -6.81 6.42 9.20
N ALA A 61 -7.57 6.93 10.17
CA ALA A 61 -7.60 8.36 10.47
C ALA A 61 -6.26 8.94 10.95
N GLY A 62 -5.41 8.12 11.57
CA GLY A 62 -4.01 8.44 11.89
C GLY A 62 -3.00 7.79 10.93
N GLY A 63 -3.44 7.44 9.72
CA GLY A 63 -2.58 6.86 8.68
C GLY A 63 -1.89 7.93 7.85
N GLN A 64 -0.89 7.52 7.07
CA GLN A 64 -0.08 8.42 6.25
C GLN A 64 -0.90 9.19 5.20
N VAL A 65 -1.91 8.57 4.58
CA VAL A 65 -2.79 9.26 3.62
C VAL A 65 -3.60 10.38 4.29
N ALA A 66 -4.07 10.15 5.52
CA ALA A 66 -4.77 11.17 6.30
C ALA A 66 -3.84 12.34 6.68
N GLU A 67 -2.58 12.04 7.02
CA GLU A 67 -1.55 13.04 7.31
C GLU A 67 -1.20 13.89 6.08
N ILE A 68 -1.01 13.25 4.92
CA ILE A 68 -0.78 13.93 3.64
C ILE A 68 -1.97 14.83 3.29
N LEU A 69 -3.20 14.32 3.40
CA LEU A 69 -4.43 15.09 3.14
C LEU A 69 -4.54 16.35 4.00
N ALA A 70 -4.12 16.27 5.27
CA ALA A 70 -4.14 17.38 6.20
C ALA A 70 -3.02 18.41 5.93
N SER A 71 -1.86 17.94 5.46
CA SER A 71 -0.69 18.77 5.20
C SER A 71 -0.78 19.53 3.87
N TYR A 72 -1.47 18.95 2.88
CA TYR A 72 -1.59 19.50 1.53
C TYR A 72 -3.06 19.77 1.18
N PRO A 73 -3.57 21.00 1.39
CA PRO A 73 -4.96 21.35 1.08
C PRO A 73 -5.21 21.50 -0.43
N GLU A 74 -4.17 21.82 -1.20
CA GLU A 74 -4.25 21.93 -2.66
C GLU A 74 -4.09 20.56 -3.33
N ASN A 75 -4.97 20.24 -4.28
CA ASN A 75 -4.99 18.92 -4.91
C ASN A 75 -3.76 18.66 -5.78
N ASP A 76 -3.16 19.68 -6.39
CA ASP A 76 -1.91 19.55 -7.14
C ASP A 76 -0.75 19.02 -6.28
N HIS A 77 -0.57 19.59 -5.08
CA HIS A 77 0.48 19.18 -4.15
C HIS A 77 0.15 17.87 -3.45
N LEU A 78 -1.14 17.62 -3.16
CA LEU A 78 -1.61 16.33 -2.66
C LEU A 78 -1.22 15.19 -3.61
N VAL A 79 -1.48 15.35 -4.91
CA VAL A 79 -1.14 14.31 -5.90
C VAL A 79 0.36 14.11 -5.99
N ASP A 80 1.17 15.17 -5.99
CA ASP A 80 2.63 15.05 -5.96
C ASP A 80 3.12 14.22 -4.77
N GLU A 81 2.60 14.48 -3.57
CA GLU A 81 3.00 13.76 -2.35
C GLU A 81 2.56 12.30 -2.35
N LEU A 82 1.36 12.00 -2.88
CA LEU A 82 0.92 10.62 -3.05
C LEU A 82 1.86 9.86 -4.00
N TYR A 83 2.24 10.47 -5.13
CA TYR A 83 3.21 9.89 -6.07
C TYR A 83 4.59 9.66 -5.45
N LEU A 84 5.09 10.60 -4.66
CA LEU A 84 6.33 10.41 -3.91
C LEU A 84 6.21 9.28 -2.88
N THR A 85 5.06 9.16 -2.21
CA THR A 85 4.82 8.14 -1.19
C THR A 85 4.73 6.74 -1.77
N PHE A 86 4.02 6.56 -2.88
CA PHE A 86 3.76 5.24 -3.46
C PHE A 86 4.78 4.83 -4.52
N PHE A 87 5.31 5.77 -5.32
CA PHE A 87 6.21 5.49 -6.44
C PHE A 87 7.59 6.14 -6.30
N ALA A 88 7.89 6.82 -5.19
CA ALA A 88 9.20 7.46 -4.97
C ALA A 88 9.64 8.42 -6.10
N ARG A 89 8.70 8.98 -6.86
CA ARG A 89 8.92 9.91 -7.97
C ARG A 89 7.78 10.92 -8.05
N PHE A 90 8.01 12.03 -8.74
CA PHE A 90 6.94 12.95 -9.10
C PHE A 90 6.05 12.37 -10.22
N PRO A 91 4.76 12.74 -10.26
CA PRO A 91 3.89 12.41 -11.39
C PRO A 91 4.37 13.14 -12.65
N ASP A 92 4.15 12.52 -13.81
CA ASP A 92 4.24 13.25 -15.07
C ASP A 92 3.03 14.21 -15.25
N SER A 93 3.04 15.01 -16.33
CA SER A 93 1.99 16.01 -16.57
C SER A 93 0.60 15.40 -16.76
N ASN A 94 0.50 14.21 -17.37
CA ASN A 94 -0.78 13.54 -17.61
C ASN A 94 -1.28 12.87 -16.33
N GLU A 95 -0.39 12.18 -15.61
CA GLU A 95 -0.66 11.57 -14.31
C GLU A 95 -1.16 12.59 -13.30
N LYS A 96 -0.46 13.73 -13.19
CA LYS A 96 -0.86 14.82 -12.29
C LYS A 96 -2.24 15.34 -12.65
N LYS A 97 -2.46 15.63 -13.93
CA LYS A 97 -3.76 16.12 -14.43
C LYS A 97 -4.88 15.14 -14.09
N ASN A 98 -4.70 13.86 -14.40
CA ASN A 98 -5.71 12.83 -14.17
C ASN A 98 -5.99 12.64 -12.68
N GLY A 99 -4.96 12.64 -11.82
CA GLY A 99 -5.12 12.53 -10.38
C GLY A 99 -5.89 13.70 -9.78
N VAL A 100 -5.56 14.93 -10.19
CA VAL A 100 -6.26 16.14 -9.74
C VAL A 100 -7.71 16.17 -10.24
N GLU A 101 -7.94 15.83 -11.52
CA GLU A 101 -9.28 15.74 -12.11
C GLU A 101 -10.13 14.68 -11.39
N TYR A 102 -9.56 13.52 -11.08
CA TYR A 102 -10.24 12.47 -10.33
C TYR A 102 -10.68 12.98 -8.96
N ILE A 103 -9.77 13.56 -8.17
CA ILE A 103 -10.09 14.07 -6.82
C ILE A 103 -11.17 15.16 -6.89
N ASN A 104 -11.10 16.05 -7.87
CA ASN A 104 -12.10 17.10 -8.06
C ASN A 104 -13.48 16.58 -8.49
N SER A 105 -13.53 15.42 -9.16
CA SER A 105 -14.78 14.81 -9.61
C SER A 105 -15.58 14.15 -8.47
N GLN A 106 -14.94 13.90 -7.32
CA GLN A 106 -15.54 13.19 -6.20
C GLN A 106 -16.09 14.16 -5.14
N PRO A 107 -17.23 13.81 -4.49
CA PRO A 107 -17.81 14.65 -3.44
C PRO A 107 -17.01 14.60 -2.13
N ASP A 108 -16.34 13.47 -1.86
CA ASP A 108 -15.50 13.29 -0.68
C ASP A 108 -14.03 13.23 -1.09
N ARG A 109 -13.32 14.33 -0.82
CA ARG A 109 -11.88 14.47 -1.10
C ARG A 109 -11.05 13.41 -0.40
N ARG A 110 -11.40 13.05 0.84
CA ARG A 110 -10.65 12.05 1.61
C ARG A 110 -10.82 10.68 0.97
N HIS A 111 -12.06 10.31 0.67
CA HIS A 111 -12.33 9.03 0.03
C HIS A 111 -11.66 8.92 -1.35
N ALA A 112 -11.64 10.02 -2.12
CA ALA A 112 -10.95 10.06 -3.40
C ALA A 112 -9.43 9.84 -3.29
N ALA A 113 -8.78 10.43 -2.28
CA ALA A 113 -7.35 10.23 -2.05
C ALA A 113 -7.03 8.83 -1.53
N GLU A 114 -7.89 8.26 -0.67
CA GLU A 114 -7.79 6.87 -0.22
C GLU A 114 -7.93 5.90 -1.41
N ASP A 115 -8.87 6.14 -2.31
CA ASP A 115 -9.09 5.33 -3.50
C ASP A 115 -7.96 5.46 -4.53
N LEU A 116 -7.47 6.68 -4.77
CA LEU A 116 -6.29 6.90 -5.60
C LEU A 116 -5.07 6.15 -5.04
N SER A 117 -4.85 6.23 -3.73
CA SER A 117 -3.78 5.49 -3.03
C SER A 117 -3.92 3.98 -3.19
N TRP A 118 -5.15 3.46 -3.09
CA TRP A 118 -5.45 2.05 -3.32
C TRP A 118 -5.15 1.63 -4.76
N SER A 119 -5.54 2.44 -5.74
CA SER A 119 -5.26 2.22 -7.16
C SER A 119 -3.76 2.20 -7.45
N MET A 120 -3.01 3.15 -6.90
CA MET A 120 -1.55 3.22 -7.04
C MET A 120 -0.88 1.96 -6.48
N MET A 121 -1.27 1.52 -5.28
CA MET A 121 -0.71 0.31 -4.66
C MET A 121 -1.02 -0.98 -5.44
N ASN A 122 -2.10 -1.00 -6.21
CA ASN A 122 -2.51 -2.12 -7.05
C ASN A 122 -2.03 -1.99 -8.51
N SER A 123 -1.27 -0.94 -8.82
CA SER A 123 -0.70 -0.75 -10.16
C SER A 123 0.45 -1.73 -10.42
N LEU A 124 0.69 -2.04 -11.70
CA LEU A 124 1.86 -2.82 -12.10
C LEU A 124 3.17 -2.12 -11.73
N GLU A 125 3.18 -0.78 -11.76
CA GLU A 125 4.36 0.00 -11.37
C GLU A 125 4.71 -0.23 -9.90
N PHE A 126 3.72 -0.22 -9.00
CA PHE A 126 3.97 -0.51 -7.59
C PHE A 126 4.42 -1.95 -7.40
N MET A 127 3.72 -2.91 -8.00
CA MET A 127 3.97 -4.33 -7.72
C MET A 127 5.31 -4.85 -8.27
N PHE A 128 5.85 -4.24 -9.33
CA PHE A 128 7.03 -4.76 -10.02
C PHE A 128 8.24 -3.83 -9.99
N ASN A 129 8.06 -2.53 -9.76
CA ASN A 129 9.18 -1.57 -9.77
C ASN A 129 9.49 -0.94 -8.40
N HIS A 130 8.71 -1.24 -7.36
CA HIS A 130 8.84 -0.68 -6.00
C HIS A 130 8.61 -1.75 -4.93
#